data_AF-A0A3D5MGV9-F1
#
_entry.id   AF-A0A3D5MGV9-F1
#
_cell.length_a   1.000
_cell.length_b   1.000
_cell.length_c   1.000
_cell.angle_alpha   90.00
_cell.angle_beta   90.00
_cell.angle_gamma   90.00
#
_symmetry.space_group_name_H-M   'P 1'
#
loop_
_entity.id
_entity.type
_entity.pdbx_description
1 polymer ?
#
loop_
_entity_poly.entity_id
_entity_poly.type
_entity_poly.pdbx_seq_one_letter_code
_entity_poly.pdbx_strand_id
1 'polypeptide(L)' 'MMETQIEVLLQQLCVDLGFCLHGDAVDQLIDHPPATADQFARAVFTAEGLDYDGDPREGLKQAVRDMVALHQAKGAV' A
#
# COMPACT_ATOMS: atom_id res chain seq x y z
N MET A 1 19.24 -7.88 -6.90
CA MET A 1 18.08 -7.77 -5.99
C MET A 1 17.83 -6.29 -5.86
N MET A 2 17.00 -5.72 -6.73
CA MET A 2 16.52 -4.35 -6.57
C MET A 2 15.22 -4.49 -5.81
N GLU A 3 15.25 -4.23 -4.51
CA GLU A 3 14.00 -3.98 -3.79
C GLU A 3 13.39 -2.71 -4.38
N THR A 4 12.24 -2.89 -5.01
CA THR A 4 11.47 -1.83 -5.63
C THR A 4 11.00 -0.89 -4.51
N GLN A 5 10.90 0.43 -4.75
CA GLN A 5 10.41 1.36 -3.72
C GLN A 5 9.04 0.95 -3.16
N ILE A 6 8.25 0.26 -3.97
CA ILE A 6 6.96 -0.34 -3.60
C ILE A 6 7.13 -1.47 -2.57
N GLU A 7 8.13 -2.34 -2.70
CA GLU A 7 8.40 -3.41 -1.72
C GLU A 7 8.79 -2.83 -0.36
N VAL A 8 9.60 -1.77 -0.35
CA VAL A 8 9.98 -1.07 0.89
C VAL A 8 8.75 -0.44 1.56
N LEU A 9 7.89 0.22 0.77
CA LEU A 9 6.62 0.77 1.26
C LEU A 9 5.73 -0.32 1.88
N LEU A 10 5.57 -1.45 1.19
CA LEU A 10 4.74 -2.57 1.66
C LEU A 10 5.31 -3.20 2.94
N GLN A 11 6.63 -3.32 3.04
CA GLN A 11 7.29 -3.77 4.26
C GLN A 11 7.06 -2.81 5.43
N GLN A 12 7.12 -1.48 5.19
CA GLN A 12 6.78 -0.50 6.22
C GLN A 12 5.32 -0.60 6.65
N LEU A 13 4.38 -0.79 5.71
CA LEU A 13 2.97 -0.99 6.02
C LEU A 13 2.74 -2.25 6.87
N CYS A 14 3.49 -3.33 6.61
CA CYS A 14 3.46 -4.56 7.42
C CYS A 14 3.97 -4.33 8.85
N VAL A 15 5.09 -3.61 9.03
CA VAL A 15 5.68 -3.39 10.36
C VAL A 15 4.93 -2.34 11.17
N ASP A 16 4.52 -1.24 10.55
CA ASP A 16 3.95 -0.07 11.22
C ASP A 16 2.43 -0.17 11.39
N LEU A 17 1.73 -0.68 10.37
CA LEU A 17 0.27 -0.78 10.35
C LEU A 17 -0.26 -2.23 10.42
N GLY A 18 0.61 -3.23 10.33
CA GLY A 18 0.23 -4.64 10.37
C GLY A 18 -0.28 -5.21 9.04
N PHE A 19 -0.09 -4.49 7.93
CA PHE A 19 -0.52 -4.92 6.60
C PHE A 19 0.55 -5.74 5.89
N CYS A 20 0.54 -7.06 6.09
CA CYS A 20 1.59 -7.95 5.62
C CYS A 20 1.28 -8.57 4.26
N LEU A 21 1.44 -7.72 3.24
CA LEU A 21 1.27 -8.10 1.84
C LEU A 21 2.48 -8.91 1.36
N HIS A 22 2.22 -10.13 0.87
CA HIS A 22 3.25 -11.00 0.31
C HIS A 22 2.77 -11.63 -1.01
N GLY A 23 3.73 -11.94 -1.88
CA GLY A 23 3.50 -12.71 -3.10
C GLY A 23 2.77 -11.90 -4.18
N ASP A 24 1.68 -12.45 -4.69
CA ASP A 24 0.99 -12.00 -5.91
C ASP A 24 0.47 -10.55 -5.82
N ALA A 25 0.05 -10.12 -4.62
CA ALA A 25 -0.42 -8.75 -4.40
C ALA A 25 0.70 -7.72 -4.55
N VAL A 26 1.92 -8.07 -4.13
CA VAL A 26 3.10 -7.20 -4.28
C VAL A 26 3.46 -7.10 -5.76
N ASP A 27 3.48 -8.23 -6.46
CA ASP A 27 3.77 -8.29 -7.90
C ASP A 27 2.76 -7.48 -8.70
N GLN A 28 1.46 -7.59 -8.41
CA GLN A 28 0.41 -6.77 -9.04
C GLN A 28 0.57 -5.27 -8.74
N LEU A 29 0.96 -4.89 -7.52
CA LEU A 29 1.20 -3.48 -7.18
C LEU A 29 2.46 -2.92 -7.85
N ILE A 30 3.45 -3.77 -8.14
CA ILE A 30 4.68 -3.39 -8.85
C ILE A 30 4.43 -3.31 -10.37
N ASP A 31 3.74 -4.29 -10.94
CA ASP A 31 3.45 -4.36 -12.38
C ASP A 31 2.40 -3.32 -12.80
N HIS A 32 1.41 -3.11 -11.93
CA HIS A 32 0.35 -2.12 -12.11
C HIS A 32 0.31 -1.14 -10.93
N PRO A 33 1.28 -0.20 -10.83
CA PRO A 33 1.28 0.79 -9.77
C PRO A 33 0.06 1.71 -9.92
N PRO A 34 -0.84 1.75 -8.93
CA PRO A 34 -2.02 2.60 -9.01
C PRO A 34 -1.61 4.08 -8.94
N ALA A 35 -2.17 4.87 -9.86
CA ALA A 35 -1.81 6.27 -10.07
C ALA A 35 -2.13 7.21 -8.89
N THR A 36 -2.89 6.75 -7.89
CA THR A 36 -3.25 7.53 -6.71
C THR A 36 -3.11 6.71 -5.43
N ALA A 37 -2.72 7.39 -4.35
CA ALA A 37 -2.58 6.79 -3.02
C ALA A 37 -3.89 6.14 -2.52
N ASP A 38 -5.04 6.66 -2.94
CA ASP A 38 -6.37 6.14 -2.65
C ASP A 38 -6.59 4.73 -3.25
N GLN A 39 -6.27 4.58 -4.54
CA GLN A 39 -6.35 3.30 -5.24
C GLN A 39 -5.34 2.30 -4.69
N PHE A 40 -4.14 2.76 -4.34
CA PHE A 40 -3.13 1.92 -3.70
C PHE A 40 -3.63 1.42 -2.34
N ALA A 41 -4.16 2.30 -1.50
CA ALA A 41 -4.71 1.92 -0.20
C ALA A 41 -5.85 0.91 -0.35
N ARG A 42 -6.74 1.09 -1.33
CA ARG A 42 -7.80 0.12 -1.65
C ARG A 42 -7.23 -1.24 -2.06
N ALA A 43 -6.22 -1.27 -2.93
CA ALA A 43 -5.58 -2.51 -3.36
C ALA A 43 -4.88 -3.23 -2.20
N VAL A 44 -4.20 -2.48 -1.34
CA VAL A 44 -3.57 -2.98 -0.10
C VAL A 44 -4.60 -3.61 0.83
N PHE A 45 -5.71 -2.92 1.12
CA PHE A 45 -6.76 -3.46 1.97
C PHE A 45 -7.40 -4.72 1.35
N THR A 46 -7.67 -4.68 0.05
CA THR A 46 -8.26 -5.82 -0.67
C THR A 46 -7.35 -7.04 -0.64
N ALA A 47 -6.04 -6.82 -0.82
CA ALA A 47 -5.04 -7.89 -0.78
C ALA A 47 -4.82 -8.47 0.63
N GLU A 48 -5.04 -7.69 1.68
CA GLU A 48 -5.10 -8.17 3.07
C GLU A 48 -6.41 -8.93 3.39
N GLY A 49 -7.40 -8.86 2.48
CA GLY A 49 -8.74 -9.40 2.72
C GLY A 49 -9.63 -8.51 3.59
N LEU A 50 -9.29 -7.23 3.72
CA LEU A 50 -10.09 -6.22 4.42
C LEU A 50 -10.94 -5.41 3.44
N ASP A 51 -12.14 -5.04 3.86
CA ASP A 51 -13.02 -4.18 3.08
C ASP A 51 -12.69 -2.71 3.33
N TYR A 52 -12.12 -2.04 2.31
CA TYR A 52 -11.71 -0.65 2.43
C TYR A 52 -12.88 0.31 2.70
N ASP A 53 -14.06 0.04 2.14
CA ASP A 53 -15.23 0.93 2.22
C ASP A 53 -15.97 0.75 3.55
N GLY A 54 -16.10 -0.50 3.99
CA GLY A 54 -16.80 -0.91 5.20
C GLY A 54 -15.97 -0.90 6.49
N ASP A 55 -14.64 -0.75 6.43
CA ASP A 55 -13.83 -0.70 7.65
C ASP A 55 -14.07 0.62 8.42
N PRO A 56 -14.46 0.59 9.71
CA PRO A 56 -14.74 1.80 10.48
C PRO A 56 -13.48 2.58 10.89
N ARG A 57 -12.27 2.04 10.64
CA ARG A 57 -10.99 2.65 11.03
C ARG A 57 -10.52 3.64 9.97
N GLU A 58 -11.22 4.76 9.85
CA GLU A 58 -10.83 5.87 8.97
C GLU A 58 -9.38 6.32 9.22
N GLY A 59 -8.91 6.31 10.48
CA GLY A 59 -7.52 6.63 10.81
C GLY A 59 -6.50 5.67 10.20
N LEU A 60 -6.84 4.38 10.07
CA LEU A 60 -5.98 3.38 9.44
C LEU A 60 -5.91 3.60 7.92
N LYS A 61 -7.06 3.88 7.29
CA LYS A 61 -7.13 4.24 5.87
C LYS A 61 -6.30 5.48 5.56
N GLN A 62 -6.40 6.49 6.41
CA GLN A 62 -5.65 7.73 6.27
C GLN A 62 -4.14 7.50 6.44
N ALA A 63 -3.72 6.67 7.40
CA ALA A 63 -2.32 6.33 7.61
C ALA A 63 -1.71 5.59 6.41
N VAL A 64 -2.41 4.59 5.86
CA VAL A 64 -1.96 3.89 4.64
C VAL A 64 -1.83 4.87 3.47
N ARG A 65 -2.83 5.73 3.26
CA ARG A 65 -2.78 6.75 2.19
C ARG A 65 -1.62 7.72 2.35
N ASP A 66 -1.38 8.22 3.56
CA ASP A 66 -0.30 9.16 3.83
C ASP A 66 1.06 8.54 3.54
N MET A 67 1.28 7.30 4.03
CA MET A 67 2.50 6.55 3.77
C MET A 67 2.72 6.31 2.27
N VAL A 68 1.67 5.88 1.55
CA VAL A 68 1.75 5.69 0.09
C VAL A 68 2.01 7.02 -0.61
N ALA A 69 1.30 8.09 -0.26
CA ALA A 69 1.46 9.40 -0.89
C ALA A 69 2.87 9.96 -0.69
N LEU A 70 3.45 9.77 0.50
CA LEU A 70 4.82 10.15 0.80
C LEU A 70 5.83 9.39 -0.08
N HIS A 71 5.61 8.09 -0.28
CA HIS A 71 6.45 7.26 -1.15
C HIS A 71 6.25 7.55 -2.64
N GLN A 72 5.02 7.80 -3.11
CA GLN A 72 4.76 8.24 -4.49
C GLN A 72 5.35 9.63 -4.78
N ALA A 73 5.30 10.55 -3.81
CA ALA A 73 5.94 11.86 -3.92
C ALA A 73 7.47 11.76 -3.93
N LYS A 74 8.05 10.77 -3.24
CA LYS A 74 9.49 10.47 -3.28
C LYS A 74 9.92 9.70 -4.54
N GLY A 75 9.01 8.92 -5.13
CA GLY A 75 9.25 8.08 -6.31
C GLY A 75 8.93 8.72 -7.66
N ALA A 76 8.42 9.97 -7.68
CA ALA A 76 8.29 10.75 -8.90
C ALA A 76 9.66 11.23 -9.40
N VAL A 77 10.40 10.34 -10.07
CA VAL A 77 11.57 10.65 -10.91
C VAL A 77 11.42 10.01 -12.28
#